data_AF-A0AAE9DGK0-F1
#
_entry.id   AF-A0AAE9DGK0-F1
#
_cell.length_a   1.000
_cell.length_b   1.000
_cell.length_c   1.000
_cell.angle_alpha   90.00
_cell.angle_beta   90.00
_cell.angle_gamma   90.00
#
_symmetry.space_group_name_H-M   'P 1'
#
loop_
_entity.id
_entity.type
_entity.pdbx_description
1 polymer ?
#
loop_
_entity_poly.entity_id
_entity_poly.type
_entity_poly.pdbx_seq_one_letter_code
_entity_poly.pdbx_strand_id
1 'polypeptide(L)'
;MAKCEITLKFQDDSIVVRDARIIKKMELVNRAITSELPNWETEDTIFTLDSELPFLKGFGVFMISNILKYRPPPADDFTTRAEEYPEANALDLDQLKPIIELANYTESEDFMNSIGFVIAKKLDNLEVDQIAAFFGVDCRDDEDIFDENDGWTHPKAEMFKRLNRDQAVEQEE
;
A
#
# COMPACT_ATOMS: atom_id res chain seq x y z
N MET A 1 24.39 -11.36 23.40
CA MET A 1 23.76 -10.99 22.11
C MET A 1 24.53 -9.81 21.58
N ALA A 2 24.82 -9.80 20.28
CA ALA A 2 25.38 -8.64 19.61
C ALA A 2 24.39 -7.47 19.71
N LYS A 3 24.91 -6.26 19.84
CA LYS A 3 24.14 -5.03 19.89
C LYS A 3 23.66 -4.70 18.47
N CYS A 4 22.35 -4.58 18.25
CA CYS A 4 21.77 -4.18 16.97
C CYS A 4 21.00 -2.87 17.15
N GLU A 5 21.41 -1.81 16.45
CA GLU A 5 20.75 -0.50 16.44
C GLU A 5 20.64 0.00 15.00
N ILE A 6 19.46 -0.14 14.41
CA ILE A 6 19.14 0.33 13.06
C ILE A 6 18.27 1.57 13.17
N THR A 7 18.77 2.72 12.73
CA THR A 7 18.03 3.99 12.74
C THR A 7 17.32 4.18 11.41
N LEU A 8 16.00 4.30 11.45
CA LEU A 8 15.13 4.65 10.33
C LEU A 8 14.75 6.12 10.45
N LYS A 9 14.99 6.90 9.40
CA LYS A 9 14.61 8.32 9.33
C LYS A 9 13.24 8.45 8.65
N PHE A 10 12.32 9.18 9.26
CA PHE A 10 11.02 9.56 8.72
C PHE A 10 10.99 11.08 8.52
N GLN A 11 9.96 11.60 7.87
CA GLN A 11 9.85 13.04 7.54
C GLN A 11 9.92 13.96 8.76
N ASP A 12 9.36 13.51 9.89
CA ASP A 12 9.19 14.31 11.10
C ASP A 12 10.17 13.95 12.22
N ASP A 13 10.69 12.71 12.28
CA ASP A 13 11.60 12.22 13.32
C ASP A 13 12.23 10.86 12.93
N SER A 14 12.97 10.21 13.82
CA SER A 14 13.61 8.90 13.60
C SER A 14 13.14 7.82 14.60
N ILE A 15 13.32 6.56 14.22
CA ILE A 15 13.09 5.38 15.07
C ILE A 15 14.35 4.52 15.10
N VAL A 16 14.78 4.11 16.28
CA VAL A 16 15.84 3.11 16.45
C VAL A 16 15.22 1.73 16.67
N VAL A 17 15.38 0.84 15.69
CA VAL A 17 14.93 -0.54 15.74
C VAL A 17 16.07 -1.42 16.25
N ARG A 18 15.80 -2.18 17.32
CA ARG A 18 16.80 -3.02 17.99
C ARG A 18 16.54 -4.53 17.82
N ASP A 19 15.36 -4.89 17.32
CA ASP A 19 14.97 -6.29 17.12
C ASP A 19 15.27 -6.72 15.68
N ALA A 20 16.29 -7.57 15.51
CA ALA A 20 16.68 -8.13 14.22
C ALA A 20 15.53 -8.82 13.48
N ARG A 21 14.56 -9.40 14.21
CA ARG A 21 13.39 -10.07 13.59
C ARG A 21 12.47 -9.07 12.89
N ILE A 22 12.36 -7.85 13.43
CA ILE A 22 11.60 -6.76 12.81
C ILE A 22 12.32 -6.30 11.55
N ILE A 23 13.64 -6.08 11.64
CA ILE A 23 14.48 -5.64 10.53
C ILE A 23 14.39 -6.62 9.35
N LYS A 24 14.46 -7.92 9.63
CA LYS A 24 14.31 -8.98 8.62
C LYS A 24 12.93 -9.03 7.94
N LYS A 25 11.91 -8.42 8.53
CA LYS A 25 10.59 -8.30 7.89
C LYS A 25 10.45 -7.05 7.02
N MET A 26 11.46 -6.18 7.00
CA MET A 26 11.55 -5.00 6.13
C MET A 26 12.63 -5.29 5.08
N GLU A 27 12.29 -5.97 3.99
CA GLU A 27 13.27 -6.50 3.03
C GLU A 27 14.14 -5.39 2.41
N LEU A 28 13.57 -4.21 2.15
CA LEU A 28 14.35 -3.05 1.69
C LEU A 28 15.44 -2.66 2.69
N VAL A 29 15.10 -2.59 3.98
CA VAL A 29 16.03 -2.22 5.06
C VAL A 29 17.06 -3.32 5.26
N ASN A 30 16.62 -4.57 5.28
CA ASN A 30 17.47 -5.75 5.42
C ASN A 30 18.55 -5.80 4.33
N ARG A 31 18.17 -5.57 3.06
CA ARG A 31 19.12 -5.52 1.95
C ARG A 31 20.07 -4.33 2.06
N ALA A 32 19.59 -3.15 2.46
CA ALA A 32 20.44 -1.98 2.63
C ALA A 32 21.55 -2.25 3.67
N ILE A 33 21.19 -2.75 4.85
CA ILE A 33 22.16 -3.09 5.90
C ILE A 33 23.11 -4.19 5.41
N THR A 34 22.58 -5.27 4.83
CA THR A 34 23.39 -6.42 4.40
C THR A 34 24.41 -6.04 3.31
N SER A 35 24.09 -5.04 2.48
CA SER A 35 25.00 -4.55 1.44
C SER A 35 26.24 -3.84 2.01
N GLU A 36 26.11 -3.20 3.17
CA GLU A 36 27.20 -2.47 3.83
C GLU A 36 27.86 -3.28 4.95
N LEU A 37 27.07 -4.06 5.68
CA LEU A 37 27.45 -4.83 6.87
C LEU A 37 26.92 -6.28 6.76
N PRO A 38 27.57 -7.16 5.98
CA PRO A 38 27.06 -8.52 5.72
C PRO A 38 26.86 -9.41 6.96
N ASN A 39 27.61 -9.17 8.03
CA ASN A 39 27.57 -9.95 9.28
C ASN A 39 26.74 -9.28 10.39
N TRP A 40 25.86 -8.34 10.04
CA TRP A 40 25.16 -7.49 11.02
C TRP A 40 24.31 -8.24 12.05
N GLU A 41 23.95 -9.50 11.75
CA GLU A 41 23.19 -10.36 12.66
C GLU A 41 24.03 -10.95 13.80
N THR A 42 25.34 -11.10 13.57
CA THR A 42 26.25 -11.78 14.48
C THR A 42 27.24 -10.83 15.16
N GLU A 43 27.35 -9.61 14.66
CA GLU A 43 28.28 -8.58 15.13
C GLU A 43 27.54 -7.33 15.66
N ASP A 44 28.21 -6.59 16.55
CA ASP A 44 27.67 -5.33 17.05
C ASP A 44 27.52 -4.34 15.88
N THR A 45 26.28 -3.95 15.60
CA THR A 45 25.90 -3.17 14.43
C THR A 45 25.15 -1.92 14.87
N ILE A 46 25.67 -0.76 14.45
CA ILE A 46 24.97 0.52 14.48
C ILE A 46 24.90 0.98 13.04
N PHE A 47 23.69 1.12 12.51
CA PHE A 47 23.45 1.51 11.13
C PHE A 47 22.35 2.56 11.10
N THR A 48 22.44 3.48 10.16
CA THR A 48 21.38 4.46 9.90
C THR A 48 21.06 4.37 8.42
N LEU A 49 19.78 4.18 8.10
CA LEU A 49 19.36 4.23 6.71
C LEU A 49 19.64 5.63 6.15
N ASP A 50 20.40 5.69 5.06
CA ASP A 50 20.82 6.95 4.46
C ASP A 50 19.62 7.76 3.95
N SER A 51 18.69 7.08 3.30
CA SER A 51 17.46 7.67 2.76
C SER A 51 16.40 7.88 3.84
N GLU A 52 15.81 9.07 3.83
CA GLU A 52 14.59 9.36 4.58
C GLU A 52 13.39 8.62 3.96
N LEU A 53 12.58 8.00 4.81
CA LEU A 53 11.31 7.41 4.43
C LEU A 53 10.28 8.53 4.25
N PRO A 54 9.56 8.61 3.11
CA PRO A 54 8.61 9.68 2.81
C PRO A 54 7.26 9.49 3.55
N PHE A 55 7.32 9.10 4.82
CA PHE A 55 6.19 8.81 5.68
C PHE A 55 6.40 9.47 7.04
N LEU A 56 5.31 9.69 7.78
CA LEU A 56 5.39 10.13 9.17
C LEU A 56 5.82 8.99 10.09
N LYS A 57 6.59 9.31 11.13
CA LYS A 57 7.07 8.38 12.16
C LYS A 57 5.93 7.59 12.80
N GLY A 58 4.76 8.20 12.96
CA GLY A 58 3.58 7.52 13.52
C GLY A 58 3.23 6.21 12.81
N PHE A 59 3.31 6.19 11.48
CA PHE A 59 3.07 4.99 10.67
C PHE A 59 4.19 3.95 10.83
N GLY A 60 5.44 4.41 10.92
CA GLY A 60 6.59 3.56 11.25
C GLY A 60 6.45 2.86 12.60
N VAL A 61 6.05 3.61 13.64
CA VAL A 61 5.79 3.06 14.98
C VAL A 61 4.69 1.99 14.91
N PHE A 62 3.60 2.27 14.19
CA PHE A 62 2.52 1.30 14.01
C PHE A 62 3.00 0.01 13.33
N MET A 63 3.72 0.11 12.21
CA MET A 63 4.25 -1.05 11.50
C MET A 63 5.19 -1.86 12.38
N ILE A 64 6.20 -1.24 12.98
CA ILE A 64 7.19 -1.90 13.86
C ILE A 64 6.50 -2.62 15.03
N SER A 65 5.44 -2.03 15.58
CA SER A 65 4.70 -2.60 16.71
C SER A 65 3.87 -3.84 16.35
N ASN A 66 3.57 -4.05 15.06
CA ASN A 66 2.59 -5.05 14.62
C ASN A 66 3.13 -6.04 13.58
N ILE A 67 4.25 -5.75 12.92
CA ILE A 67 4.85 -6.55 11.84
C ILE A 67 5.14 -8.01 12.20
N LEU A 68 5.49 -8.28 13.47
CA LEU A 68 5.69 -9.66 13.94
C LEU A 68 4.40 -10.36 14.35
N LYS A 69 3.35 -9.59 14.70
CA LYS A 69 2.06 -10.11 15.18
C LYS A 69 1.17 -10.57 14.03
N TYR A 70 1.10 -9.76 12.97
CA TYR A 70 0.14 -9.97 11.89
C TYR A 70 0.58 -11.05 10.93
N ARG A 71 -0.37 -11.90 10.54
CA ARG A 71 -0.21 -12.91 9.50
C ARG A 71 -1.36 -12.76 8.52
N PRO A 72 -1.12 -12.74 7.21
CA PRO A 72 -2.21 -12.68 6.25
C PRO A 72 -3.06 -13.96 6.36
N PRO A 73 -4.37 -13.87 6.10
CA PRO A 73 -5.19 -15.07 6.03
C PRO A 73 -4.73 -15.95 4.86
N PRO A 74 -4.84 -17.29 4.97
CA PRO A 74 -4.64 -18.18 3.83
C PRO A 74 -5.58 -17.83 2.67
N ALA A 75 -5.17 -18.11 1.43
CA ALA A 75 -5.93 -17.75 0.22
C ALA A 75 -7.37 -18.31 0.20
N ASP A 76 -7.59 -19.50 0.77
CA ASP A 76 -8.89 -20.18 0.82
C ASP A 76 -9.64 -19.94 2.15
N ASP A 77 -9.20 -18.98 2.95
CA ASP A 77 -9.82 -18.67 4.23
C ASP A 77 -10.84 -17.53 4.12
N PHE A 78 -12.12 -17.91 4.19
CA PHE A 78 -13.26 -16.99 4.19
C PHE A 78 -13.78 -16.67 5.60
N THR A 79 -13.14 -17.22 6.64
CA THR A 79 -13.59 -17.13 8.03
C THR A 79 -12.84 -16.08 8.84
N THR A 80 -11.59 -15.78 8.47
CA THR A 80 -10.82 -14.72 9.11
C THR A 80 -11.60 -13.42 9.05
N ARG A 81 -11.60 -12.69 10.17
CA ARG A 81 -12.30 -11.39 10.28
C ARG A 81 -11.34 -10.25 10.59
N ALA A 82 -11.77 -9.03 10.30
CA ALA A 82 -10.97 -7.84 10.57
C ALA A 82 -10.62 -7.69 12.06
N GLU A 83 -11.47 -8.19 12.97
CA GLU A 83 -11.24 -8.16 14.42
C GLU A 83 -10.00 -8.95 14.87
N GLU A 84 -9.45 -9.83 14.04
CA GLU A 84 -8.19 -10.53 14.31
C GLU A 84 -6.96 -9.62 14.16
N TYR A 85 -7.15 -8.43 13.59
CA TYR A 85 -6.14 -7.37 13.45
C TYR A 85 -6.60 -6.12 14.23
N PRO A 86 -6.72 -6.19 15.57
CA PRO A 86 -7.47 -5.21 16.34
C PRO A 86 -6.93 -3.78 16.22
N GLU A 87 -5.60 -3.60 16.19
CA GLU A 87 -5.01 -2.27 16.05
C GLU A 87 -5.26 -1.65 14.67
N ALA A 88 -5.21 -2.45 13.60
CA ALA A 88 -5.54 -1.99 12.25
C ALA A 88 -7.05 -1.79 12.07
N ASN A 89 -7.88 -2.66 12.64
CA ASN A 89 -9.33 -2.56 12.55
C ASN A 89 -9.88 -1.33 13.28
N ALA A 90 -9.16 -0.84 14.30
CA ALA A 90 -9.50 0.39 15.00
C ALA A 90 -9.25 1.68 14.18
N LEU A 91 -8.47 1.60 13.09
CA LEU A 91 -8.18 2.74 12.21
C LEU A 91 -9.22 2.87 11.11
N ASP A 92 -9.37 4.09 10.58
CA ASP A 92 -10.15 4.35 9.36
C ASP A 92 -9.33 4.09 8.07
N LEU A 93 -9.97 4.19 6.92
CA LEU A 93 -9.34 3.95 5.62
C LEU A 93 -8.24 4.97 5.30
N ASP A 94 -8.41 6.23 5.68
CA ASP A 94 -7.45 7.31 5.44
C ASP A 94 -6.16 7.10 6.24
N GLN A 95 -6.28 6.55 7.45
CA GLN A 95 -5.16 6.16 8.30
C GLN A 95 -4.47 4.87 7.82
N LEU A 96 -5.22 3.92 7.27
CA LEU A 96 -4.67 2.65 6.79
C LEU A 96 -3.91 2.79 5.47
N LYS A 97 -4.31 3.74 4.61
CA LYS A 97 -3.67 4.01 3.32
C LYS A 97 -2.14 4.28 3.43
N PRO A 98 -1.66 5.24 4.22
CA PRO A 98 -0.22 5.46 4.38
C PRO A 98 0.49 4.28 5.07
N ILE A 99 -0.22 3.46 5.85
CA ILE A 99 0.36 2.26 6.50
C ILE A 99 0.62 1.15 5.49
N ILE A 100 -0.34 0.86 4.59
CA ILE A 100 -0.13 -0.14 3.52
C ILE A 100 0.91 0.34 2.51
N GLU A 101 0.95 1.65 2.20
CA GLU A 101 1.98 2.24 1.33
C GLU A 101 3.38 2.11 1.95
N LEU A 102 3.53 2.37 3.25
CA LEU A 102 4.78 2.14 3.97
C LEU A 102 5.18 0.66 3.94
N ALA A 103 4.23 -0.25 4.18
CA ALA A 103 4.50 -1.69 4.15
C ALA A 103 4.95 -2.17 2.77
N ASN A 104 4.35 -1.64 1.70
CA ASN A 104 4.77 -1.88 0.33
C ASN A 104 6.17 -1.29 0.07
N TYR A 105 6.42 -0.06 0.51
CA TYR A 105 7.71 0.61 0.36
C TYR A 105 8.86 -0.16 1.03
N THR A 106 8.64 -0.67 2.25
CA THR A 106 9.64 -1.48 2.95
C THR A 106 9.64 -2.96 2.56
N GLU A 107 8.79 -3.34 1.59
CA GLU A 107 8.64 -4.71 1.08
C GLU A 107 8.31 -5.72 2.19
N SER A 108 7.41 -5.32 3.09
CA SER A 108 6.96 -6.12 4.23
C SER A 108 5.69 -6.92 3.87
N GLU A 109 5.82 -7.89 2.97
CA GLU A 109 4.70 -8.58 2.29
C GLU A 109 3.62 -9.14 3.24
N ASP A 110 3.99 -9.93 4.25
CA ASP A 110 3.03 -10.49 5.22
C ASP A 110 2.20 -9.39 5.89
N PHE A 111 2.86 -8.29 6.27
CA PHE A 111 2.22 -7.17 6.93
C PHE A 111 1.37 -6.36 5.96
N MET A 112 1.88 -6.08 4.76
CA MET A 112 1.15 -5.42 3.67
C MET A 112 -0.16 -6.18 3.36
N ASN A 113 -0.08 -7.50 3.20
CA ASN A 113 -1.24 -8.35 2.92
C ASN A 113 -2.23 -8.38 4.09
N SER A 114 -1.75 -8.34 5.33
CA SER A 114 -2.62 -8.23 6.52
C SER A 114 -3.37 -6.91 6.56
N ILE A 115 -2.70 -5.79 6.27
CA ILE A 115 -3.35 -4.47 6.19
C ILE A 115 -4.31 -4.41 5.00
N GLY A 116 -3.92 -4.94 3.84
CA GLY A 116 -4.77 -5.04 2.66
C GLY A 116 -6.05 -5.83 2.93
N PHE A 117 -5.97 -6.93 3.69
CA PHE A 117 -7.14 -7.67 4.14
C PHE A 117 -8.09 -6.82 5.00
N VAL A 118 -7.56 -6.07 5.98
CA VAL A 118 -8.39 -5.19 6.83
C VAL A 118 -9.04 -4.08 6.01
N ILE A 119 -8.32 -3.49 5.06
CA ILE A 119 -8.85 -2.52 4.11
C ILE A 119 -10.00 -3.14 3.30
N ALA A 120 -9.80 -4.32 2.72
CA ALA A 120 -10.84 -5.01 1.94
C ALA A 120 -12.12 -5.23 2.77
N LYS A 121 -12.00 -5.69 4.02
CA LYS A 121 -13.15 -5.87 4.92
C LYS A 121 -13.88 -4.56 5.27
N LYS A 122 -13.18 -3.44 5.28
CA LYS A 122 -13.80 -2.12 5.48
C LYS A 122 -14.53 -1.65 4.23
N LEU A 123 -13.95 -1.89 3.05
CA LEU A 123 -14.56 -1.57 1.75
C LEU A 123 -15.82 -2.39 1.46
N ASP A 124 -15.90 -3.64 1.93
CA ASP A 124 -17.09 -4.52 1.77
C ASP A 124 -18.42 -3.88 2.21
N ASN A 125 -18.36 -2.86 3.09
CA ASN A 125 -19.54 -2.18 3.65
C ASN A 125 -19.80 -0.79 3.06
N LEU A 126 -19.06 -0.39 2.02
CA LEU A 126 -19.16 0.94 1.42
C LEU A 126 -19.90 0.90 0.08
N GLU A 127 -20.54 2.02 -0.25
CA GLU A 127 -21.13 2.24 -1.57
C GLU A 127 -20.04 2.44 -2.63
N VAL A 128 -20.37 2.18 -3.90
CA VAL A 128 -19.44 2.24 -5.04
C VAL A 128 -18.71 3.59 -5.10
N ASP A 129 -19.41 4.70 -4.90
CA ASP A 129 -18.82 6.06 -4.91
C ASP A 129 -17.79 6.26 -3.81
N GLN A 130 -18.01 5.66 -2.64
CA GLN A 130 -17.07 5.75 -1.51
C GLN A 130 -15.83 4.89 -1.75
N ILE A 131 -16.00 3.73 -2.39
CA ILE A 131 -14.89 2.87 -2.83
C ILE A 131 -14.06 3.61 -3.90
N ALA A 132 -14.71 4.23 -4.88
CA ALA A 132 -14.06 5.01 -5.92
C ALA A 132 -13.25 6.19 -5.33
N ALA A 133 -13.86 6.94 -4.40
CA ALA A 133 -13.18 8.01 -3.69
C ALA A 133 -11.92 7.53 -2.93
N PHE A 134 -11.98 6.36 -2.28
CA PHE A 134 -10.82 5.77 -1.60
C PHE A 134 -9.64 5.50 -2.54
N PHE A 135 -9.94 4.99 -3.74
CA PHE A 135 -8.94 4.78 -4.80
C PHE A 135 -8.54 6.07 -5.54
N GLY A 136 -9.18 7.20 -5.25
CA GLY A 136 -8.95 8.47 -5.93
C GLY A 136 -9.41 8.45 -7.39
N VAL A 137 -10.44 7.66 -7.69
CA VAL A 137 -11.06 7.59 -9.02
C VAL A 137 -12.47 8.15 -8.97
N ASP A 138 -12.87 8.84 -10.04
CA ASP A 138 -14.26 9.29 -10.18
C ASP A 138 -15.13 8.12 -10.64
N CYS A 139 -16.26 7.90 -9.96
CA CYS A 139 -17.35 7.14 -10.55
C CYS A 139 -17.80 7.89 -11.81
N ARG A 140 -17.59 7.27 -12.97
CA ARG A 140 -18.26 7.73 -14.18
C ARG A 140 -19.71 7.31 -14.03
N ASP A 141 -20.63 8.27 -14.11
CA ASP A 141 -21.99 7.91 -14.50
C ASP A 141 -21.88 7.07 -15.77
N ASP A 142 -22.73 6.06 -15.91
CA ASP A 142 -22.98 5.47 -17.21
C ASP A 142 -23.47 6.63 -18.09
N GLU A 143 -22.56 7.36 -18.75
CA GLU A 143 -22.92 8.09 -19.95
C GLU A 143 -23.69 7.06 -20.77
N ASP A 144 -24.87 7.38 -21.30
CA ASP A 144 -25.59 6.51 -22.22
C ASP A 144 -24.65 6.24 -23.42
N ILE A 145 -23.68 5.34 -23.30
CA ILE A 145 -22.70 5.03 -24.34
C ILE A 145 -23.39 4.17 -25.39
N PHE A 146 -24.46 3.49 -24.99
CA PHE A 146 -25.23 2.56 -25.79
C PHE A 146 -26.53 3.22 -26.28
N ASP A 147 -26.81 3.07 -27.58
CA ASP A 147 -28.10 3.47 -28.15
C ASP A 147 -29.10 2.32 -27.95
N GLU A 148 -30.03 2.49 -27.01
CA GLU A 148 -31.05 1.48 -26.70
C GLU A 148 -32.05 1.24 -27.84
N ASN A 149 -32.05 2.08 -28.89
CA ASN A 149 -33.02 1.98 -30.00
C ASN A 149 -32.67 0.95 -31.08
N ASP A 150 -31.44 0.42 -31.13
CA ASP A 150 -30.99 -0.45 -32.23
C ASP A 150 -30.98 -1.95 -31.85
N GLY A 151 -31.28 -2.31 -30.60
CA GLY A 151 -31.25 -3.71 -30.14
C GLY A 151 -29.87 -4.37 -30.20
N TRP A 152 -28.82 -3.61 -30.53
CA TRP A 152 -27.41 -4.00 -30.52
C TRP A 152 -26.60 -2.95 -29.77
N THR A 153 -25.74 -3.38 -28.86
CA THR A 153 -24.89 -2.49 -28.05
C THR A 153 -23.70 -1.97 -28.87
N HIS A 154 -23.85 -0.79 -29.47
CA HIS A 154 -22.75 -0.05 -30.11
C HIS A 154 -22.52 1.30 -29.43
N PRO A 155 -21.26 1.77 -29.33
CA PRO A 155 -20.97 3.13 -28.88
C PRO A 155 -21.67 4.16 -29.78
N LYS A 156 -22.30 5.20 -29.20
CA LYS A 156 -22.97 6.27 -29.95
C LYS A 156 -22.06 6.85 -31.03
N ALA A 157 -22.60 7.07 -32.24
CA ALA A 157 -21.86 7.60 -33.39
C ALA A 157 -21.14 8.95 -33.11
N GLU A 158 -21.65 9.74 -32.16
CA GLU A 158 -21.06 10.99 -31.67
C GLU A 158 -19.65 10.79 -31.06
N MET A 159 -19.38 9.63 -30.46
CA MET A 159 -18.07 9.28 -29.87
C MET A 159 -16.96 9.24 -30.92
N PHE A 160 -17.28 8.80 -32.14
CA PHE A 160 -16.31 8.71 -33.24
C PHE A 160 -16.02 10.07 -33.91
N LYS A 161 -16.80 11.12 -33.61
CA LYS A 161 -16.53 12.48 -34.11
C LYS A 161 -15.38 13.16 -33.37
N ARG A 162 -15.13 12.81 -32.10
CA ARG A 162 -13.99 13.35 -31.31
C ARG A 162 -12.65 12.76 -31.76
N LEU A 163 -12.61 11.46 -32.04
CA LEU A 163 -11.40 10.75 -32.53
C LEU A 163 -10.83 11.33 -33.83
N ASN A 164 -11.69 11.83 -34.72
CA ASN A 164 -11.25 12.42 -35.99
C ASN A 164 -10.68 13.85 -35.88
N ARG A 165 -10.85 14.53 -34.74
CA ARG A 165 -10.27 15.87 -34.53
C ARG A 165 -8.81 15.80 -34.08
N ASP A 166 -8.49 14.84 -33.22
CA ASP A 166 -7.13 14.68 -32.70
C ASP A 166 -6.20 13.95 -33.69
N GLN A 167 -6.76 13.13 -34.59
CA GLN A 167 -6.00 12.54 -35.71
C GLN A 167 -5.76 13.50 -36.89
N ALA A 168 -6.43 14.66 -36.92
CA ALA A 168 -6.24 15.65 -37.98
C ALA A 168 -5.06 16.60 -37.73
N VAL A 169 -4.50 16.62 -36.52
CA VAL A 169 -3.37 17.52 -36.16
C VAL A 169 -2.00 16.89 -36.46
N GLU A 170 -1.91 15.57 -36.61
CA GLU A 170 -0.64 14.87 -36.90
C GLU A 170 -0.31 14.71 -38.40
N GLN A 171 -1.05 15.35 -39.31
CA GLN A 171 -0.78 15.28 -40.76
C GLN A 171 -0.43 16.63 -41.42
N GLU A 172 -0.12 17.67 -40.63
CA GLU A 172 0.33 18.98 -41.15
C GLU A 172 1.70 19.44 -40.58
N GLU A 173 2.66 18.52 -40.40
CA GLU A 173 4.10 18.86 -40.35
C GLU A 173 4.93 18.06 -41.37
#